data_AF-A0A5N5SZD5-F1
#
_entry.id   AF-A0A5N5SZD5-F1
#
_cell.length_a   1.000
_cell.length_b   1.000
_cell.length_c   1.000
_cell.angle_alpha   90.00
_cell.angle_beta   90.00
_cell.angle_gamma   90.00
#
_symmetry.space_group_name_H-M   'P 1'
#
loop_
_entity.id
_entity.type
_entity.pdbx_description
1 polymer ?
#
loop_
_entity_poly.entity_id
_entity_poly.type
_entity_poly.pdbx_seq_one_letter_code
_entity_poly.pdbx_strand_id
1 'polypeptide(L)'
;MDNYIKIHKMNFQKLGPVMGNINLYNEIICTKLKQNLRNYDSVTVYFGGDVQDYPEVMSSHRDHGKYIQWNLLNMVSILSLKFPTSIVCVIKPKRIEFKTFSCYDNFVPSNNLGAPTYTEMHGSLSHLRNLLKNALSKLSESADSCETKENTCTNENDTEKSLNINLIGFSKGCVVLNQLITEIYTLSQTQNEENDNMLQFWRKIKSIYWLDGGHSGGKHTWITQRSILNNLATFPDLSIHVHVTPYQVRDERRPWIRTECKSFVETLKRANANISYKLHFEEETPSLEKHFEVLDAFTS
;
A
#
# COMPACT_ATOMS: atom_id res chain seq x y z
N MET A 1 23.88 -20.09 -0.79
CA MET A 1 23.34 -19.21 0.27
C MET A 1 24.10 -17.89 0.41
N ASP A 2 25.29 -17.73 -0.19
CA ASP A 2 26.14 -16.54 0.03
C ASP A 2 26.15 -15.47 -1.08
N ASN A 3 25.28 -15.57 -2.11
CA ASN A 3 25.27 -14.59 -3.22
C ASN A 3 24.14 -13.54 -3.16
N TYR A 4 23.22 -13.62 -2.20
CA TYR A 4 22.15 -12.61 -2.02
C TYR A 4 22.42 -11.62 -0.86
N ILE A 5 23.41 -11.91 0.00
CA ILE A 5 23.94 -10.97 1.01
C ILE A 5 24.94 -10.00 0.36
N LYS A 6 24.67 -9.63 -0.90
CA LYS A 6 25.39 -8.59 -1.65
C LYS A 6 24.39 -7.66 -2.33
N ILE A 7 23.34 -7.25 -1.62
CA ILE A 7 22.42 -6.21 -2.09
C ILE A 7 22.32 -5.13 -1.01
N HIS A 8 23.17 -4.11 -1.22
CA HIS A 8 23.03 -2.72 -0.77
C HIS A 8 23.07 -2.47 0.74
N LYS A 9 23.99 -1.59 1.18
CA LYS A 9 23.88 -0.91 2.49
C LYS A 9 22.42 -0.52 2.71
N MET A 10 21.82 -1.02 3.79
CA MET A 10 20.40 -0.88 4.09
C MET A 10 19.96 0.59 3.93
N ASN A 11 19.29 0.91 2.82
CA ASN A 11 18.80 2.26 2.50
C ASN A 11 17.38 2.45 3.04
N PHE A 12 17.12 1.98 4.26
CA PHE A 12 15.83 2.14 4.93
C PHE A 12 16.03 2.69 6.34
N GLN A 13 14.96 3.27 6.87
CA GLN A 13 14.87 3.78 8.23
C GLN A 13 13.56 3.28 8.84
N LYS A 14 13.65 2.61 9.99
CA LYS A 14 12.49 2.26 10.81
C LYS A 14 12.07 3.52 11.56
N LEU A 15 10.89 4.07 11.29
CA LEU A 15 10.35 5.22 12.01
C LEU A 15 9.69 4.82 13.35
N GLY A 16 9.56 3.52 13.59
CA GLY A 16 8.83 2.98 14.72
C GLY A 16 7.33 3.31 14.62
N PRO A 17 6.62 3.44 15.76
CA PRO A 17 5.23 3.82 15.76
C PRO A 17 5.07 5.28 15.27
N VAL A 18 4.26 5.46 14.23
CA VAL A 18 3.82 6.76 13.73
C VAL A 18 2.32 6.88 13.99
N MET A 19 1.90 8.03 14.51
CA MET A 19 0.49 8.29 14.80
C MET A 19 -0.24 8.68 13.51
N GLY A 20 -1.41 8.08 13.27
CA GLY A 20 -2.35 8.53 12.26
C GLY A 20 -3.46 9.33 12.93
N ASN A 21 -4.67 8.79 12.91
CA ASN A 21 -5.77 9.28 13.77
C ASN A 21 -5.43 9.16 15.25
N ILE A 22 -6.16 9.92 16.08
CA ILE A 22 -5.94 9.99 17.52
C ILE A 22 -5.89 8.57 18.14
N ASN A 23 -4.83 8.28 18.89
CA ASN A 23 -4.56 6.98 19.53
C ASN A 23 -4.35 5.78 18.59
N LEU A 24 -4.32 5.98 17.27
CA LEU A 24 -4.03 4.92 16.30
C LEU A 24 -2.61 5.08 15.75
N TYR A 25 -1.83 4.00 15.82
CA TYR A 25 -0.43 3.97 15.40
C TYR A 25 -0.14 2.75 14.52
N ASN A 26 0.72 2.96 13.52
CA ASN A 26 1.33 1.89 12.73
C ASN A 26 2.85 1.99 12.82
N GLU A 27 3.52 0.84 12.78
CA GLU A 27 4.95 0.81 12.49
C GLU A 27 5.16 1.13 11.01
N ILE A 28 6.05 2.07 10.73
CA ILE A 28 6.40 2.46 9.35
C ILE A 28 7.90 2.29 9.12
N ILE A 29 8.23 1.69 7.98
CA ILE A 29 9.60 1.59 7.47
C ILE A 29 9.66 2.43 6.19
N CYS A 30 10.60 3.36 6.13
CA CYS A 30 10.74 4.25 4.99
C CYS A 30 12.08 4.09 4.29
N THR A 31 12.18 4.56 3.05
CA THR A 31 13.47 4.83 2.41
C THR A 31 14.28 5.78 3.30
N LYS A 32 15.55 5.45 3.54
CA LYS A 32 16.47 6.38 4.22
C LYS A 32 16.76 7.54 3.27
N LEU A 33 16.43 8.75 3.68
CA LEU A 33 16.71 9.94 2.88
C LEU A 33 18.22 10.11 2.70
N LYS A 34 18.66 10.25 1.45
CA LYS A 34 20.05 10.59 1.10
C LYS A 34 20.23 12.08 0.80
N GLN A 35 19.13 12.80 0.66
CA GLN A 35 19.04 14.19 0.23
C GLN A 35 17.76 14.78 0.82
N ASN A 36 17.59 16.10 0.70
CA ASN A 36 16.41 16.82 1.15
C ASN A 36 15.11 16.25 0.53
N LEU A 37 14.01 16.24 1.29
CA LEU A 37 12.68 15.81 0.86
C LEU A 37 12.23 16.46 -0.46
N ARG A 38 12.66 17.70 -0.74
CA ARG A 38 12.32 18.44 -1.97
C ARG A 38 12.75 17.74 -3.26
N ASN A 39 13.72 16.83 -3.18
CA ASN A 39 14.25 16.10 -4.35
C ASN A 39 13.40 14.88 -4.75
N TYR A 40 12.36 14.56 -3.98
CA TYR A 40 11.41 13.50 -4.32
C TYR A 40 10.15 14.10 -4.93
N ASP A 41 9.54 13.40 -5.88
CA ASP A 41 8.31 13.84 -6.55
C ASP A 41 7.07 13.17 -5.99
N SER A 42 7.25 12.04 -5.32
CA SER A 42 6.15 11.25 -4.78
C SER A 42 6.50 10.48 -3.51
N VAL A 43 5.45 9.95 -2.88
CA VAL A 43 5.51 8.93 -1.82
C VAL A 43 4.80 7.67 -2.32
N THR A 44 5.46 6.53 -2.23
CA THR A 44 4.92 5.22 -2.60
C THR A 44 4.64 4.45 -1.32
N VAL A 45 3.36 4.26 -1.03
CA VAL A 45 2.88 3.61 0.19
C VAL A 45 2.58 2.15 -0.11
N TYR A 46 3.14 1.25 0.69
CA TYR A 46 2.97 -0.18 0.51
C TYR A 46 2.30 -0.83 1.72
N PHE A 47 1.25 -1.60 1.44
CA PHE A 47 0.58 -2.50 2.35
C PHE A 47 0.85 -3.93 1.91
N GLY A 48 1.57 -4.68 2.73
CA GLY A 48 1.94 -6.07 2.47
C GLY A 48 0.82 -7.09 2.67
N GLY A 49 1.11 -8.32 2.28
CA GLY A 49 0.28 -9.50 2.44
C GLY A 49 0.44 -10.20 3.78
N ASP A 50 -0.34 -11.26 3.96
CA ASP A 50 -0.08 -12.26 5.00
C ASP A 50 1.38 -12.73 4.92
N VAL A 51 1.93 -13.21 6.03
CA VAL A 51 3.31 -13.71 6.17
C VAL A 51 4.41 -12.64 6.15
N GLN A 52 4.22 -11.50 5.48
CA GLN A 52 5.26 -10.45 5.42
C GLN A 52 5.43 -9.77 6.79
N ASP A 53 6.62 -9.93 7.36
CA ASP A 53 7.04 -9.28 8.60
C ASP A 53 8.53 -8.91 8.53
N TYR A 54 9.14 -8.55 9.65
CA TYR A 54 10.58 -8.40 9.76
C TYR A 54 11.32 -9.73 9.50
N PRO A 55 12.54 -9.69 8.93
CA PRO A 55 13.26 -10.90 8.53
C PRO A 55 13.55 -11.85 9.71
N GLU A 56 13.80 -11.34 10.90
CA GLU A 56 13.97 -12.13 12.13
C GLU A 56 12.72 -12.93 12.49
N VAL A 57 11.52 -12.38 12.25
CA VAL A 57 10.26 -13.08 12.50
C VAL A 57 10.03 -14.13 11.41
N MET A 58 10.17 -13.75 10.14
CA MET A 58 9.95 -14.64 9.01
C MET A 58 10.92 -15.83 9.00
N SER A 59 12.21 -15.62 9.26
CA SER A 59 13.23 -16.68 9.28
C SER A 59 12.95 -17.74 10.35
N SER A 60 12.35 -17.35 11.47
CA SER A 60 11.96 -18.28 12.55
C SER A 60 10.73 -19.13 12.22
N HIS A 61 9.98 -18.79 11.16
CA HIS A 61 8.74 -19.47 10.80
C HIS A 61 9.01 -20.67 9.88
N ARG A 62 8.63 -21.87 10.35
CA ARG A 62 8.86 -23.15 9.67
C ARG A 62 8.43 -23.16 8.19
N ASP A 63 7.22 -22.70 7.90
CA ASP A 63 6.63 -22.81 6.56
C ASP A 63 6.83 -21.59 5.66
N HIS A 64 7.33 -20.49 6.24
CA HIS A 64 7.28 -19.16 5.62
C HIS A 64 8.66 -18.51 5.49
N GLY A 65 9.68 -19.00 6.20
CA GLY A 65 11.04 -18.50 6.11
C GLY A 65 11.64 -18.58 4.70
N LYS A 66 11.11 -19.44 3.82
CA LYS A 66 11.54 -19.53 2.42
C LYS A 66 11.12 -18.33 1.55
N TYR A 67 10.20 -17.48 2.02
CA TYR A 67 9.75 -16.27 1.34
C TYR A 67 10.40 -14.98 1.91
N ILE A 68 11.44 -15.14 2.74
CA ILE A 68 12.10 -14.04 3.46
C ILE A 68 12.66 -12.94 2.54
N GLN A 69 12.91 -13.23 1.27
CA GLN A 69 13.34 -12.23 0.29
C GLN A 69 12.32 -11.09 0.11
N TRP A 70 11.03 -11.34 0.36
CA TRP A 70 9.96 -10.34 0.33
C TRP A 70 9.55 -9.85 1.72
N ASN A 71 10.47 -9.84 2.69
CA ASN A 71 10.23 -9.25 4.01
C ASN A 71 10.01 -7.72 3.92
N LEU A 72 9.43 -7.13 4.98
CA LEU A 72 9.06 -5.70 4.98
C LEU A 72 10.24 -4.74 4.74
N LEU A 73 11.46 -5.11 5.14
CA LEU A 73 12.65 -4.29 4.91
C LEU A 73 13.11 -4.37 3.45
N ASN A 74 13.12 -5.57 2.88
CA ASN A 74 13.48 -5.76 1.47
C ASN A 74 12.47 -5.09 0.53
N MET A 75 11.19 -5.02 0.91
CA MET A 75 10.18 -4.31 0.13
C MET A 75 10.50 -2.83 -0.07
N VAL A 76 11.15 -2.17 0.89
CA VAL A 76 11.64 -0.79 0.70
C VAL A 76 12.63 -0.72 -0.46
N SER A 77 13.58 -1.65 -0.52
CA SER A 77 14.59 -1.72 -1.59
C SER A 77 13.98 -2.06 -2.94
N ILE A 78 13.12 -3.09 -3.01
CA ILE A 78 12.45 -3.51 -4.25
C ILE A 78 11.63 -2.35 -4.84
N LEU A 79 10.84 -1.68 -4.01
CA LEU A 79 10.01 -0.56 -4.46
C LEU A 79 10.83 0.70 -4.77
N SER A 80 11.93 0.95 -4.07
CA SER A 80 12.80 2.10 -4.37
C SER A 80 13.47 1.96 -5.74
N LEU A 81 13.71 0.74 -6.22
CA LEU A 81 14.20 0.49 -7.58
C LEU A 81 13.13 0.74 -8.65
N LYS A 82 11.87 0.42 -8.33
CA LYS A 82 10.73 0.62 -9.25
C LYS A 82 10.29 2.08 -9.30
N PHE A 83 10.32 2.78 -8.16
CA PHE A 83 9.93 4.17 -8.02
C PHE A 83 11.13 5.04 -7.59
N PRO A 84 12.13 5.27 -8.46
CA PRO A 84 13.42 5.87 -8.08
C PRO A 84 13.33 7.32 -7.59
N THR A 85 12.28 8.06 -7.98
CA THR A 85 12.03 9.45 -7.54
C THR A 85 11.03 9.53 -6.38
N SER A 86 10.67 8.39 -5.79
CA SER A 86 9.69 8.29 -4.73
C SER A 86 10.33 7.93 -3.40
N ILE A 87 9.83 8.53 -2.32
CA ILE A 87 10.03 8.01 -0.97
C ILE A 87 9.16 6.76 -0.85
N VAL A 88 9.70 5.62 -0.42
CA VAL A 88 8.89 4.43 -0.15
C VAL A 88 8.54 4.40 1.33
N CYS A 89 7.26 4.15 1.65
CA CYS A 89 6.75 3.96 3.00
C CYS A 89 6.02 2.62 3.08
N VAL A 90 6.64 1.64 3.72
CA VAL A 90 6.02 0.35 4.04
C VAL A 90 5.28 0.47 5.37
N ILE A 91 3.95 0.31 5.33
CA ILE A 91 3.10 0.36 6.52
C ILE A 91 2.83 -1.07 6.99
N LYS A 92 3.33 -1.40 8.18
CA LYS A 92 3.09 -2.71 8.79
C LYS A 92 1.64 -2.79 9.28
N PRO A 93 0.95 -3.94 9.14
CA PRO A 93 -0.37 -4.14 9.73
C PRO A 93 -0.33 -3.88 11.24
N LYS A 94 -1.47 -3.44 11.80
CA LYS A 94 -1.61 -3.17 13.24
C LYS A 94 -1.28 -4.41 14.05
N ARG A 95 -1.64 -5.58 13.52
CA ARG A 95 -1.47 -6.87 14.16
C ARG A 95 -1.21 -7.96 13.13
N ILE A 96 -0.43 -8.96 13.51
CA ILE A 96 -0.24 -10.20 12.74
C ILE A 96 -0.74 -11.34 13.63
N GLU A 97 -1.94 -11.85 13.35
CA GLU A 97 -2.54 -12.94 14.13
C GLU A 97 -1.91 -14.28 13.74
N PHE A 98 -1.72 -15.15 14.73
CA PHE A 98 -1.18 -16.51 14.55
C PHE A 98 0.17 -16.53 13.81
N LYS A 99 0.93 -15.41 13.84
CA LYS A 99 2.19 -15.21 13.11
C LYS A 99 2.07 -15.33 11.58
N THR A 100 0.86 -15.22 11.04
CA THR A 100 0.57 -15.41 9.61
C THR A 100 -0.35 -14.33 9.06
N PHE A 101 -1.48 -14.07 9.71
CA PHE A 101 -2.54 -13.27 9.10
C PHE A 101 -2.37 -11.79 9.42
N SER A 102 -2.22 -10.97 8.39
CA SER A 102 -2.11 -9.51 8.57
C SER A 102 -3.49 -8.91 8.83
N CYS A 103 -3.60 -8.18 9.93
CA CYS A 103 -4.80 -7.44 10.34
C CYS A 103 -4.52 -5.94 10.26
N TYR A 104 -5.14 -5.28 9.28
CA TYR A 104 -5.04 -3.83 9.08
C TYR A 104 -6.10 -3.07 9.87
N ASP A 105 -6.30 -3.39 11.16
CA ASP A 105 -7.45 -2.94 11.96
C ASP A 105 -7.61 -1.40 12.03
N ASN A 106 -6.51 -0.65 11.95
CA ASN A 106 -6.54 0.82 11.90
C ASN A 106 -7.11 1.38 10.57
N PHE A 107 -7.17 0.54 9.54
CA PHE A 107 -7.69 0.88 8.22
C PHE A 107 -8.94 0.09 7.87
N VAL A 108 -9.14 -1.14 8.34
CA VAL A 108 -10.33 -1.92 7.98
C VAL A 108 -10.72 -2.79 9.16
N PRO A 109 -11.99 -2.75 9.62
CA PRO A 109 -12.48 -3.72 10.58
C PRO A 109 -12.24 -5.14 10.06
N SER A 110 -11.64 -6.00 10.86
CA SER A 110 -11.33 -7.37 10.43
C SER A 110 -11.53 -8.38 11.56
N ASN A 111 -11.78 -9.63 11.19
CA ASN A 111 -11.79 -10.73 12.17
C ASN A 111 -10.36 -11.20 12.49
N ASN A 112 -10.21 -12.22 13.33
CA ASN A 112 -8.90 -12.74 13.72
C ASN A 112 -8.07 -13.32 12.54
N LEU A 113 -8.67 -13.57 11.37
CA LEU A 113 -7.94 -14.02 10.18
C LEU A 113 -7.68 -12.88 9.19
N GLY A 114 -7.89 -11.63 9.61
CA GLY A 114 -7.74 -10.44 8.76
C GLY A 114 -8.78 -10.39 7.64
N ALA A 115 -9.89 -11.15 7.73
CA ALA A 115 -10.97 -11.05 6.75
C ALA A 115 -11.74 -9.73 7.00
N PRO A 116 -11.89 -8.88 5.99
CA PRO A 116 -12.40 -7.52 6.16
C PRO A 116 -13.92 -7.49 6.29
N THR A 117 -14.41 -6.53 7.08
CA THR A 117 -15.77 -6.02 7.06
C THR A 117 -15.69 -4.56 6.65
N TYR A 118 -15.92 -4.29 5.36
CA TYR A 118 -15.88 -2.91 4.86
C TYR A 118 -17.04 -2.10 5.41
N THR A 119 -16.78 -0.84 5.73
CA THR A 119 -17.77 0.11 6.23
C THR A 119 -17.78 1.37 5.37
N GLU A 120 -18.87 2.14 5.42
CA GLU A 120 -18.96 3.39 4.65
C GLU A 120 -17.91 4.42 5.09
N MET A 121 -17.60 4.47 6.39
CA MET A 121 -16.56 5.33 6.99
C MET A 121 -15.92 4.64 8.20
N HIS A 122 -14.65 4.25 8.07
CA HIS A 122 -13.80 3.79 9.19
C HIS A 122 -12.78 4.86 9.63
N GLY A 123 -12.56 5.88 8.80
CA GLY A 123 -11.53 6.89 9.00
C GLY A 123 -10.17 6.46 8.46
N SER A 124 -10.16 5.56 7.49
CA SER A 124 -8.96 4.99 6.86
C SER A 124 -8.18 6.04 6.09
N LEU A 125 -8.88 6.91 5.35
CA LEU A 125 -8.24 7.94 4.55
C LEU A 125 -7.65 9.06 5.42
N SER A 126 -8.37 9.47 6.48
CA SER A 126 -7.86 10.44 7.46
C SER A 126 -6.66 9.86 8.21
N HIS A 127 -6.71 8.57 8.56
CA HIS A 127 -5.60 7.86 9.18
C HIS A 127 -4.37 7.84 8.26
N LEU A 128 -4.53 7.50 6.98
CA LEU A 128 -3.45 7.55 5.97
C LEU A 128 -2.84 8.95 5.86
N ARG A 129 -3.67 9.99 5.73
CA ARG A 129 -3.22 11.39 5.63
C ARG A 129 -2.33 11.77 6.81
N ASN A 130 -2.78 11.46 8.02
CA ASN A 130 -2.07 11.80 9.25
C ASN A 130 -0.78 10.97 9.41
N LEU A 131 -0.81 9.68 9.05
CA LEU A 131 0.39 8.83 9.05
C LEU A 131 1.47 9.38 8.11
N LEU A 132 1.10 9.75 6.89
CA LEU A 132 2.07 10.26 5.92
C LEU A 132 2.64 11.62 6.36
N LYS A 133 1.79 12.53 6.85
CA LYS A 133 2.25 13.81 7.41
C LYS A 133 3.29 13.58 8.52
N ASN A 134 2.96 12.74 9.49
CA ASN A 134 3.82 12.50 10.66
C ASN A 134 5.06 11.69 10.31
N ALA A 135 4.98 10.76 9.35
CA ALA A 135 6.12 10.00 8.87
C ALA A 135 7.12 10.89 8.13
N LEU A 136 6.63 11.77 7.25
CA LEU A 136 7.48 12.70 6.51
C LEU A 136 8.16 13.73 7.44
N SER A 137 7.45 14.24 8.45
CA SER A 137 8.05 15.12 9.48
C SER A 137 9.21 14.44 10.21
N LYS A 138 9.00 13.20 10.67
CA LYS A 138 10.06 12.41 11.33
C LYS A 138 11.25 12.13 10.41
N LEU A 139 10.99 11.93 9.11
CA LEU A 139 12.05 11.72 8.12
C LEU A 139 12.89 12.99 7.92
N SER A 140 12.28 14.17 7.78
CA SER A 140 13.02 15.45 7.68
C SER A 140 13.88 15.71 8.92
N GLU A 141 13.33 15.54 10.12
CA GLU A 141 14.06 15.78 11.38
C GLU A 141 15.31 14.89 11.48
N SER A 142 15.22 13.66 10.97
CA SER A 142 16.36 12.74 10.95
C SER A 142 17.42 13.08 9.90
N ALA A 143 17.03 13.71 8.78
CA ALA A 143 17.95 14.12 7.72
C ALA A 143 18.77 15.35 8.12
N ASP A 144 18.13 16.35 8.75
CA ASP A 144 18.76 17.60 9.17
C ASP A 144 19.80 17.42 10.28
N SER A 145 19.71 16.32 11.05
CA SER A 145 20.69 15.96 12.09
C SER A 145 22.06 15.51 11.53
N CYS A 146 22.18 15.28 10.22
CA CYS A 146 23.40 14.80 9.56
C CYS A 146 24.18 15.91 8.82
N GLU A 147 23.63 17.11 8.66
CA GLU A 147 24.32 18.25 8.04
C GLU A 147 24.80 19.23 9.12
N THR A 148 26.09 19.59 9.08
CA THR A 148 26.66 20.65 9.94
C THR A 148 25.84 21.92 9.77
N LYS A 149 25.32 22.44 10.89
CA LYS A 149 24.54 23.67 10.96
C LYS A 149 25.34 24.87 10.42
N GLU A 150 25.27 25.14 9.13
CA GLU A 150 25.50 26.47 8.61
C GLU A 150 24.21 27.27 8.81
N ASN A 151 24.33 28.33 9.63
CA ASN A 151 23.25 29.26 9.93
C ASN A 151 22.73 29.91 8.65
N THR A 152 21.57 29.49 8.18
CA THR A 152 20.71 30.34 7.36
C THR A 152 19.31 30.37 7.94
N CYS A 153 18.96 31.52 8.52
CA CYS A 153 17.58 31.89 8.81
C CYS A 153 16.79 31.88 7.50
N THR A 154 15.98 30.85 7.25
CA THR A 154 15.09 30.82 6.08
C THR A 154 13.69 31.24 6.48
N ASN A 155 13.30 32.39 5.93
CA ASN A 155 11.99 33.01 6.04
C ASN A 155 10.84 32.03 5.72
N GLU A 156 9.75 32.15 6.48
CA GLU A 156 8.50 31.38 6.45
C GLU A 156 7.64 31.63 5.18
N ASN A 157 8.20 31.48 3.98
CA ASN A 157 7.45 31.59 2.71
C ASN A 157 7.82 30.50 1.68
N ASP A 158 8.27 29.33 2.14
CA ASP A 158 8.48 28.17 1.27
C ASP A 158 7.17 27.41 1.08
N THR A 159 6.63 27.46 -0.14
CA THR A 159 5.47 26.65 -0.56
C THR A 159 5.86 25.18 -0.43
N GLU A 160 5.33 24.48 0.58
CA GLU A 160 5.60 23.06 0.83
C GLU A 160 5.31 22.24 -0.44
N LYS A 161 6.36 21.67 -1.07
CA LYS A 161 6.23 20.85 -2.29
C LYS A 161 5.24 19.71 -2.00
N SER A 162 4.06 19.74 -2.62
CA SER A 162 3.11 18.64 -2.52
C SER A 162 3.63 17.42 -3.28
N LEU A 163 3.85 16.32 -2.55
CA LEU A 163 4.23 15.04 -3.14
C LEU A 163 2.99 14.32 -3.68
N ASN A 164 3.12 13.73 -4.87
CA ASN A 164 2.15 12.77 -5.39
C ASN A 164 2.19 11.48 -4.56
N ILE A 165 1.11 10.70 -4.56
CA ILE A 165 1.00 9.46 -3.80
C ILE A 165 0.74 8.28 -4.75
N ASN A 166 1.53 7.23 -4.61
CA ASN A 166 1.25 5.92 -5.19
C ASN A 166 0.84 4.96 -4.06
N LEU A 167 -0.26 4.25 -4.20
CA LEU A 167 -0.70 3.25 -3.23
C LEU A 167 -0.52 1.85 -3.81
N ILE A 168 0.07 0.95 -3.03
CA ILE A 168 0.29 -0.45 -3.42
C ILE A 168 -0.26 -1.34 -2.32
N GLY A 169 -1.24 -2.16 -2.66
CA GLY A 169 -1.74 -3.24 -1.83
C GLY A 169 -1.31 -4.56 -2.43
N PHE A 170 -0.63 -5.39 -1.67
CA PHE A 170 -0.31 -6.75 -2.08
C PHE A 170 -1.08 -7.76 -1.24
N SER A 171 -1.70 -8.75 -1.89
CA SER A 171 -2.38 -9.85 -1.21
C SER A 171 -3.41 -9.35 -0.19
N LYS A 172 -3.13 -9.49 1.11
CA LYS A 172 -3.93 -8.94 2.21
C LYS A 172 -3.99 -7.42 2.24
N GLY A 173 -2.93 -6.72 1.84
CA GLY A 173 -2.89 -5.26 1.78
C GLY A 173 -3.95 -4.64 0.86
N CYS A 174 -4.45 -5.40 -0.13
CA CYS A 174 -5.55 -4.95 -1.00
C CYS A 174 -6.84 -4.61 -0.25
N VAL A 175 -7.06 -5.17 0.96
CA VAL A 175 -8.24 -4.83 1.76
C VAL A 175 -8.22 -3.35 2.17
N VAL A 176 -7.04 -2.78 2.42
CA VAL A 176 -6.90 -1.36 2.73
C VAL A 176 -7.33 -0.51 1.54
N LEU A 177 -6.89 -0.86 0.33
CA LEU A 177 -7.28 -0.15 -0.89
C LEU A 177 -8.80 -0.19 -1.13
N ASN A 178 -9.42 -1.35 -0.91
CA ASN A 178 -10.86 -1.55 -1.04
C ASN A 178 -11.65 -0.67 -0.06
N GLN A 179 -11.18 -0.56 1.19
CA GLN A 179 -11.80 0.33 2.17
C GLN A 179 -11.60 1.80 1.79
N LEU A 180 -10.42 2.20 1.33
CA LEU A 180 -10.14 3.59 0.91
C LEU A 180 -11.07 4.04 -0.22
N ILE A 181 -11.27 3.22 -1.26
CA ILE A 181 -12.19 3.58 -2.35
C ILE A 181 -13.66 3.58 -1.91
N THR A 182 -14.01 2.77 -0.90
CA THR A 182 -15.34 2.78 -0.28
C THR A 182 -15.59 4.09 0.48
N GLU A 183 -14.62 4.55 1.27
CA GLU A 183 -14.74 5.83 1.99
C GLU A 183 -14.80 7.03 1.05
N ILE A 184 -14.03 7.01 -0.04
CA ILE A 184 -14.06 8.10 -1.04
C ILE A 184 -15.41 8.23 -1.71
N TYR A 185 -16.07 7.10 -2.00
CA TYR A 185 -17.43 7.12 -2.47
C TYR A 185 -18.35 7.83 -1.46
N THR A 186 -18.28 7.47 -0.18
CA THR A 186 -19.10 8.08 0.89
C THR A 186 -18.83 9.58 1.03
N LEU A 187 -17.55 9.98 1.10
CA LEU A 187 -17.13 11.38 1.18
C LEU A 187 -17.61 12.20 -0.02
N SER A 188 -17.67 11.58 -1.20
CA SER A 188 -18.17 12.22 -2.42
C SER A 188 -19.70 12.43 -2.43
N GLN A 189 -20.47 11.79 -1.55
CA GLN A 189 -21.93 11.91 -1.54
C GLN A 189 -22.43 13.16 -0.81
N THR A 190 -21.60 13.80 0.02
CA THR A 190 -22.01 14.95 0.84
C THR A 190 -20.97 16.06 0.75
N GLN A 191 -21.45 17.27 0.48
CA GLN A 191 -20.61 18.47 0.41
C GLN A 191 -20.52 19.13 1.78
N ASN A 192 -19.32 19.11 2.36
CA ASN A 192 -18.96 19.90 3.53
C ASN A 192 -17.44 20.11 3.52
N GLU A 193 -16.97 21.10 4.28
CA GLU A 193 -15.56 21.52 4.29
C GLU A 193 -14.60 20.39 4.69
N GLU A 194 -14.99 19.53 5.64
CA GLU A 194 -14.17 18.40 6.07
C GLU A 194 -14.00 17.36 4.95
N ASN A 195 -15.09 17.03 4.26
CA ASN A 195 -15.07 16.11 3.11
C ASN A 195 -14.26 16.70 1.95
N ASP A 196 -14.40 17.99 1.68
CA ASP A 196 -13.64 18.66 0.61
C ASP A 196 -12.13 18.60 0.88
N ASN A 197 -11.71 18.82 2.12
CA ASN A 197 -10.32 18.68 2.54
C ASN A 197 -9.80 17.23 2.36
N MET A 198 -10.64 16.22 2.62
CA MET A 198 -10.28 14.82 2.39
C MET A 198 -10.21 14.47 0.90
N LEU A 199 -11.12 15.00 0.08
CA LEU A 199 -11.10 14.84 -1.38
C LEU A 199 -9.89 15.57 -2.01
N GLN A 200 -9.47 16.70 -1.47
CA GLN A 200 -8.22 17.36 -1.88
C GLN A 200 -7.00 16.48 -1.57
N PHE A 201 -6.96 15.83 -0.39
CA PHE A 201 -5.92 14.85 -0.09
C PHE A 201 -5.96 13.66 -1.05
N TRP A 202 -7.14 13.12 -1.35
CA TRP A 202 -7.30 12.02 -2.31
C TRP A 202 -6.75 12.35 -3.69
N ARG A 203 -6.95 13.58 -4.19
CA ARG A 203 -6.44 14.03 -5.50
C ARG A 203 -4.91 14.00 -5.62
N LYS A 204 -4.17 13.89 -4.50
CA LYS A 204 -2.73 13.65 -4.51
C LYS A 204 -2.37 12.20 -4.87
N ILE A 205 -3.30 11.25 -4.71
CA ILE A 205 -3.11 9.86 -5.13
C ILE A 205 -3.24 9.79 -6.65
N LYS A 206 -2.13 9.46 -7.31
CA LYS A 206 -2.03 9.40 -8.78
C LYS A 206 -2.05 7.98 -9.32
N SER A 207 -1.66 7.00 -8.50
CA SER A 207 -1.65 5.60 -8.90
C SER A 207 -2.08 4.69 -7.77
N ILE A 208 -2.89 3.66 -8.07
CA ILE A 208 -3.22 2.59 -7.12
C ILE A 208 -2.97 1.23 -7.79
N TYR A 209 -2.20 0.38 -7.11
CA TYR A 209 -1.81 -0.95 -7.56
C TYR A 209 -2.43 -2.00 -6.65
N TRP A 210 -3.36 -2.78 -7.18
CA TRP A 210 -3.81 -4.03 -6.57
C TRP A 210 -2.94 -5.17 -7.09
N LEU A 211 -2.05 -5.67 -6.23
CA LEU A 211 -1.13 -6.77 -6.54
C LEU A 211 -1.65 -8.07 -5.92
N ASP A 212 -2.19 -8.92 -6.77
CA ASP A 212 -2.61 -10.29 -6.48
C ASP A 212 -3.46 -10.42 -5.20
N GLY A 213 -4.51 -9.58 -5.12
CA GLY A 213 -5.38 -9.46 -3.95
C GLY A 213 -6.05 -10.77 -3.56
N GLY A 214 -6.00 -11.09 -2.27
CA GLY A 214 -6.57 -12.31 -1.71
C GLY A 214 -6.67 -12.27 -0.19
N HIS A 215 -7.65 -12.97 0.36
CA HIS A 215 -7.80 -13.14 1.81
C HIS A 215 -8.56 -14.42 2.17
N SER A 216 -8.55 -14.75 3.47
CA SER A 216 -9.23 -15.91 4.07
C SER A 216 -10.76 -15.79 4.13
N GLY A 217 -11.33 -14.67 3.68
CA GLY A 217 -12.77 -14.45 3.63
C GLY A 217 -13.37 -15.00 2.34
N GLY A 218 -14.67 -15.34 2.38
CA GLY A 218 -15.38 -15.98 1.26
C GLY A 218 -15.95 -15.04 0.18
N LYS A 219 -15.70 -13.73 0.29
CA LYS A 219 -16.26 -12.69 -0.59
C LYS A 219 -15.58 -11.35 -0.33
N HIS A 220 -15.82 -10.39 -1.21
CA HIS A 220 -15.34 -9.00 -1.11
C HIS A 220 -13.80 -8.89 -1.14
N THR A 221 -13.17 -9.78 -1.90
CA THR A 221 -11.75 -9.67 -2.24
C THR A 221 -11.52 -8.49 -3.18
N TRP A 222 -12.47 -8.24 -4.08
CA TRP A 222 -12.52 -7.03 -4.90
C TRP A 222 -13.86 -6.32 -4.72
N ILE A 223 -13.85 -4.98 -4.78
CA ILE A 223 -15.09 -4.18 -4.78
C ILE A 223 -15.88 -4.48 -6.06
N THR A 224 -17.18 -4.74 -5.93
CA THR A 224 -18.07 -5.04 -7.08
C THR A 224 -19.25 -4.08 -7.17
N GLN A 225 -19.42 -3.19 -6.21
CA GLN A 225 -20.47 -2.18 -6.19
C GLN A 225 -20.21 -1.13 -7.28
N ARG A 226 -21.12 -1.07 -8.26
CA ARG A 226 -20.97 -0.16 -9.41
C ARG A 226 -20.91 1.32 -9.01
N SER A 227 -21.64 1.73 -7.98
CA SER A 227 -21.63 3.12 -7.51
C SER A 227 -20.24 3.55 -7.04
N ILE A 228 -19.56 2.69 -6.26
CA ILE A 228 -18.20 2.93 -5.77
C ILE A 228 -17.21 2.99 -6.94
N LEU A 229 -17.26 2.01 -7.86
CA LEU A 229 -16.34 1.96 -9.00
C LEU A 229 -16.57 3.09 -10.00
N ASN A 230 -17.82 3.47 -10.24
CA ASN A 230 -18.15 4.62 -11.10
C ASN A 230 -17.68 5.93 -10.46
N ASN A 231 -17.78 6.08 -9.13
CA ASN A 231 -17.22 7.24 -8.43
C ASN A 231 -15.68 7.27 -8.55
N LEU A 232 -15.01 6.13 -8.38
CA LEU A 232 -13.55 6.02 -8.54
C LEU A 232 -13.11 6.41 -9.96
N ALA A 233 -13.90 6.09 -10.98
CA ALA A 233 -13.63 6.47 -12.37
C ALA A 233 -13.75 7.97 -12.64
N THR A 234 -14.35 8.76 -11.74
CA THR A 234 -14.50 10.21 -11.93
C THR A 234 -13.21 11.00 -11.64
N PHE A 235 -12.15 10.36 -11.15
CA PHE A 235 -10.85 10.99 -10.89
C PHE A 235 -9.93 10.84 -12.11
N PRO A 236 -9.79 11.88 -12.98
CA PRO A 236 -9.13 11.73 -14.29
C PRO A 236 -7.62 11.48 -14.21
N ASP A 237 -6.96 11.97 -13.16
CA ASP A 237 -5.52 11.81 -12.96
C ASP A 237 -5.15 10.49 -12.27
N LEU A 238 -6.13 9.64 -11.93
CA LEU A 238 -5.91 8.41 -11.20
C LEU A 238 -5.67 7.24 -12.15
N SER A 239 -4.48 6.64 -12.07
CA SER A 239 -4.14 5.40 -12.78
C SER A 239 -4.40 4.18 -11.89
N ILE A 240 -5.15 3.22 -12.39
CA ILE A 240 -5.54 2.00 -11.69
C ILE A 240 -4.81 0.81 -12.31
N HIS A 241 -4.07 0.06 -11.50
CA HIS A 241 -3.27 -1.07 -11.97
C HIS A 241 -3.70 -2.35 -11.26
N VAL A 242 -4.16 -3.33 -12.04
CA VAL A 242 -4.56 -4.64 -11.55
C VAL A 242 -3.56 -5.67 -12.03
N HIS A 243 -2.81 -6.24 -11.09
CA HIS A 243 -1.89 -7.34 -11.35
C HIS A 243 -2.40 -8.56 -10.60
N VAL A 244 -2.49 -9.70 -11.27
CA VAL A 244 -2.94 -10.96 -10.65
C VAL A 244 -2.09 -12.12 -11.13
N THR A 245 -2.10 -13.21 -10.39
CA THR A 245 -1.45 -14.46 -10.75
C THR A 245 -2.48 -15.60 -10.75
N PRO A 246 -2.20 -16.72 -11.45
CA PRO A 246 -3.02 -17.92 -11.37
C PRO A 246 -3.28 -18.41 -9.94
N TYR A 247 -2.38 -18.14 -8.99
CA TYR A 247 -2.54 -18.53 -7.58
C TYR A 247 -3.82 -17.97 -6.94
N GLN A 248 -4.23 -16.75 -7.31
CA GLN A 248 -5.48 -16.17 -6.81
C GLN A 248 -6.65 -16.40 -7.77
N VAL A 249 -6.49 -16.05 -9.05
CA VAL A 249 -7.64 -16.00 -9.99
C VAL A 249 -7.95 -17.33 -10.68
N ARG A 250 -7.12 -18.36 -10.50
CA ARG A 250 -7.41 -19.73 -10.96
C ARG A 250 -7.58 -20.73 -9.80
N ASP A 251 -7.70 -20.26 -8.56
CA ASP A 251 -7.98 -21.15 -7.43
C ASP A 251 -9.46 -21.60 -7.44
N GLU A 252 -9.69 -22.88 -7.76
CA GLU A 252 -11.01 -23.51 -7.79
C GLU A 252 -11.72 -23.52 -6.43
N ARG A 253 -10.96 -23.45 -5.32
CA ARG A 253 -11.52 -23.38 -3.96
C ARG A 253 -11.99 -21.98 -3.59
N ARG A 254 -11.51 -20.96 -4.31
CA ARG A 254 -11.81 -19.54 -4.08
C ARG A 254 -12.31 -18.86 -5.36
N PRO A 255 -13.36 -19.39 -6.03
CA PRO A 255 -13.77 -18.95 -7.36
C PRO A 255 -14.33 -17.52 -7.40
N TRP A 256 -14.75 -16.98 -6.24
CA TRP A 256 -15.19 -15.59 -6.13
C TRP A 256 -14.07 -14.61 -6.46
N ILE A 257 -12.80 -14.92 -6.17
CA ILE A 257 -11.68 -14.00 -6.43
C ILE A 257 -11.60 -13.65 -7.92
N ARG A 258 -11.67 -14.67 -8.79
CA ARG A 258 -11.72 -14.49 -10.25
C ARG A 258 -12.94 -13.68 -10.68
N THR A 259 -14.10 -14.04 -10.15
CA THR A 259 -15.39 -13.45 -10.55
C THR A 259 -15.47 -11.98 -10.16
N GLU A 260 -15.07 -11.65 -8.93
CA GLU A 260 -15.02 -10.28 -8.42
C GLU A 260 -13.94 -9.44 -9.11
N CYS A 261 -12.74 -9.98 -9.33
CA CYS A 261 -11.67 -9.29 -10.07
C CYS A 261 -12.12 -8.93 -11.50
N LYS A 262 -12.74 -9.89 -12.21
CA LYS A 262 -13.30 -9.66 -13.55
C LYS A 262 -14.36 -8.55 -13.51
N SER A 263 -15.28 -8.59 -12.55
CA SER A 263 -16.32 -7.57 -12.38
C SER A 263 -15.73 -6.18 -12.09
N PHE A 264 -14.73 -6.10 -11.21
CA PHE A 264 -14.00 -4.87 -10.88
C PHE A 264 -13.38 -4.23 -12.14
N VAL A 265 -12.59 -5.01 -12.88
CA VAL A 265 -11.91 -4.55 -14.10
C VAL A 265 -12.89 -4.13 -15.18
N GLU A 266 -13.91 -4.95 -15.45
CA GLU A 266 -14.88 -4.64 -16.50
C GLU A 266 -15.75 -3.42 -16.17
N THR A 267 -16.10 -3.23 -14.91
CA THR A 267 -16.89 -2.06 -14.49
C THR A 267 -16.10 -0.77 -14.67
N LEU A 268 -14.82 -0.75 -14.24
CA LEU A 268 -13.95 0.41 -14.40
C LEU A 268 -13.64 0.71 -15.88
N LYS A 269 -13.43 -0.33 -16.71
CA LYS A 269 -13.29 -0.15 -18.16
C LYS A 269 -14.54 0.47 -18.80
N ARG A 270 -15.73 0.01 -18.43
CA ARG A 270 -17.01 0.58 -18.93
C ARG A 270 -17.23 2.02 -18.46
N ALA A 271 -16.70 2.38 -17.30
CA ALA A 271 -16.73 3.74 -16.78
C ALA A 271 -15.61 4.65 -17.35
N ASN A 272 -14.84 4.18 -18.34
CA ASN A 272 -13.70 4.89 -18.94
C ASN A 272 -12.61 5.31 -17.95
N ALA A 273 -12.44 4.57 -16.84
CA ALA A 273 -11.32 4.79 -15.93
C ALA A 273 -9.99 4.49 -16.63
N ASN A 274 -8.92 5.17 -16.23
CA ASN A 274 -7.55 4.82 -16.64
C ASN A 274 -7.11 3.55 -15.90
N ILE A 275 -7.45 2.38 -16.44
CA ILE A 275 -7.19 1.06 -15.84
C ILE A 275 -6.34 0.16 -16.73
N SER A 276 -5.35 -0.49 -16.12
CA SER A 276 -4.57 -1.59 -16.71
C SER A 276 -4.81 -2.91 -15.97
N TYR A 277 -4.72 -4.02 -16.71
CA TYR A 277 -4.86 -5.38 -16.16
C TYR A 277 -3.73 -6.27 -16.72
N LYS A 278 -3.05 -7.01 -15.84
CA LYS A 278 -2.01 -7.98 -16.21
C LYS A 278 -2.16 -9.26 -15.39
N LEU A 279 -2.35 -10.39 -16.09
CA LEU A 279 -2.19 -11.73 -15.53
C LEU A 279 -0.73 -12.14 -15.70
N HIS A 280 0.01 -12.27 -14.60
CA HIS A 280 1.41 -12.70 -14.60
C HIS A 280 1.51 -14.22 -14.53
N PHE A 281 2.58 -14.77 -15.09
CA PHE A 281 2.91 -16.20 -15.01
C PHE A 281 1.78 -17.12 -15.51
N GLU A 282 1.11 -16.71 -16.59
CA GLU A 282 -0.12 -17.35 -17.06
C GLU A 282 0.05 -18.85 -17.40
N GLU A 283 1.21 -19.20 -17.95
CA GLU A 283 1.55 -20.57 -18.36
C GLU A 283 2.19 -21.39 -17.24
N GLU A 284 2.41 -20.80 -16.06
CA GLU A 284 3.07 -21.47 -14.94
C GLU A 284 2.07 -22.09 -13.96
N THR A 285 2.53 -23.09 -13.22
CA THR A 285 1.69 -23.75 -12.20
C THR A 285 1.41 -22.77 -11.04
N PRO A 286 0.13 -22.60 -10.64
CA PRO A 286 -0.23 -21.75 -9.50
C PRO A 286 0.54 -22.15 -8.24
N SER A 287 1.22 -21.20 -7.60
CA SER A 287 1.95 -21.45 -6.36
C SER A 287 2.06 -20.19 -5.51
N LEU A 288 2.27 -20.38 -4.20
CA LEU A 288 2.51 -19.27 -3.29
C LEU A 288 3.84 -18.56 -3.61
N GLU A 289 4.81 -19.23 -4.24
CA GLU A 289 6.02 -18.55 -4.75
C GLU A 289 5.64 -17.54 -5.84
N LYS A 290 4.85 -17.95 -6.85
CA LYS A 290 4.40 -17.06 -7.94
C LYS A 290 3.54 -15.90 -7.43
N HIS A 291 2.76 -16.14 -6.37
CA HIS A 291 2.03 -15.10 -5.66
C HIS A 291 2.97 -14.00 -5.15
N PHE A 292 4.09 -14.35 -4.52
CA PHE A 292 5.07 -13.36 -4.06
C PHE A 292 5.92 -12.78 -5.20
N GLU A 293 6.29 -13.58 -6.20
CA GLU A 293 7.12 -13.16 -7.35
C GLU A 293 6.48 -12.03 -8.16
N VAL A 294 5.16 -11.82 -8.04
CA VAL A 294 4.47 -10.64 -8.60
C VAL A 294 5.08 -9.32 -8.10
N LEU A 295 5.63 -9.29 -6.88
CA LEU A 295 6.28 -8.13 -6.27
C LEU A 295 7.56 -7.72 -7.01
N ASP A 296 8.23 -8.68 -7.65
CA ASP A 296 9.38 -8.43 -8.52
C ASP A 296 8.95 -8.14 -9.95
N ALA A 297 7.92 -8.83 -10.44
CA ALA A 297 7.51 -8.80 -11.85
C ALA A 297 6.64 -7.60 -12.25
N PHE A 298 5.92 -6.96 -11.32
CA PHE A 298 5.09 -5.80 -11.67
C PHE A 298 5.95 -4.60 -12.06
N THR A 299 5.45 -3.78 -12.98
CA THR A 299 6.10 -2.56 -13.47
C THR A 299 5.25 -1.38 -13.06
N SER A 300 5.90 -0.38 -12.47
CA SER A 300 5.36 0.96 -12.18
C SER A 300 5.28 1.82 -13.43
#